data_AF-A0A942HG49-F1
#
_entry.id   AF-A0A942HG49-F1
#
_cell.length_a   1.000
_cell.length_b   1.000
_cell.length_c   1.000
_cell.angle_alpha   90.00
_cell.angle_beta   90.00
_cell.angle_gamma   90.00
#
_symmetry.space_group_name_H-M   'P 1'
#
loop_
_entity.id
_entity.type
_entity.pdbx_description
1 polymer ?
#
loop_
_entity_poly.entity_id
_entity_poly.type
_entity_poly.pdbx_seq_one_letter_code
_entity_poly.pdbx_strand_id
1 'polypeptide(L)'
;MSLRNVATDGATFDGSEQMATTPPEVLFHRRFQRLRRQEDRELYRGKADLDRLPGEPLPVKLLEDLQTMLNAALAGEQDVPEHADHDPFHFDYVDSDEPNALALCGDGHSFIGVTIPLLDRLWQSASRVADSADVATLLNMQLSEAERTSMNVQQRIAVGVFRLELLFIVLHEWTHVVHGHVRPDDAGFANEVLARNDGNIEQQARESDADGYAAYHMLENIINGPERAHVVSVLAMGDKTVDVQEKLLLCCFIIAVAAYLFTCEPQEVNSETAYTFQHPPQALRMNLLMKSVKTWCYQNRQTLHEWLTLQPFQRLMNLVATATWGMNGGDDWSEQIRFLKSPDGMAYAERVEVALIEQIKQGYRN
;
A
#
# COMPACT_ATOMS: atom_id res chain seq x y z
N MET A 1 1.49 -6.10 12.35
CA MET A 1 2.42 -4.94 12.46
C MET A 1 1.74 -3.77 13.18
N SER A 2 2.34 -3.19 14.23
CA SER A 2 1.80 -2.02 14.94
C SER A 2 2.70 -0.79 14.72
N LEU A 3 2.15 0.26 14.11
CA LEU A 3 2.90 1.45 13.67
C LEU A 3 3.18 2.44 14.81
N ARG A 4 3.90 2.04 15.88
CA ARG A 4 4.09 2.90 17.07
C ARG A 4 4.94 4.14 16.77
N ASN A 5 4.49 5.31 17.24
CA ASN A 5 5.31 6.52 17.28
C ASN A 5 6.31 6.45 18.46
N VAL A 6 7.60 6.58 18.17
CA VAL A 6 8.65 6.66 19.20
C VAL A 6 8.96 8.13 19.47
N ALA A 7 8.59 8.60 20.67
CA ALA A 7 9.18 9.80 21.25
C ALA A 7 10.62 9.48 21.68
N THR A 8 11.53 10.40 21.41
CA THR A 8 12.96 10.30 21.70
C THR A 8 13.22 10.33 23.21
N ASP A 9 13.43 9.17 23.82
CA ASP A 9 14.05 9.08 25.14
C ASP A 9 15.40 8.38 25.06
N GLY A 10 16.43 9.13 25.47
CA GLY A 10 17.82 8.71 25.45
C GLY A 10 18.11 7.64 26.50
N ALA A 11 18.81 6.59 26.07
CA ALA A 11 19.37 5.58 26.94
C ALA A 11 20.90 5.52 26.77
N THR A 12 21.55 5.49 27.92
CA THR A 12 22.99 5.46 28.17
C THR A 12 23.67 4.19 27.68
N PHE A 13 24.83 4.38 27.05
CA PHE A 13 25.74 3.34 26.56
C PHE A 13 26.31 2.46 27.70
N ASP A 14 26.14 1.15 27.59
CA ASP A 14 26.98 0.15 28.28
C ASP A 14 27.83 -0.59 27.24
N GLY A 15 29.12 -0.68 27.52
CA GLY A 15 30.16 -1.09 26.60
C GLY A 15 30.35 -2.60 26.59
N SER A 16 29.81 -3.24 25.57
CA SER A 16 30.29 -4.52 25.06
C SER A 16 30.59 -4.36 23.58
N GLU A 17 31.82 -4.67 23.15
CA GLU A 17 32.26 -4.67 21.75
C GLU A 17 31.30 -5.50 20.89
N GLN A 18 30.33 -4.82 20.25
CA GLN A 18 29.57 -5.38 19.15
C GLN A 18 30.54 -5.54 17.98
N MET A 19 30.79 -6.78 17.54
CA MET A 19 31.26 -7.02 16.18
C MET A 19 30.36 -6.19 15.27
N ALA A 20 30.90 -5.17 14.59
CA ALA A 20 30.13 -4.26 13.78
C ALA A 20 29.39 -5.05 12.69
N THR A 21 28.13 -5.37 12.93
CA THR A 21 27.23 -5.92 11.92
C THR A 21 27.09 -4.86 10.84
N THR A 22 27.13 -5.29 9.57
CA THR A 22 26.94 -4.33 8.47
C THR A 22 25.54 -3.73 8.59
N PRO A 23 25.37 -2.39 8.54
CA PRO A 23 24.06 -1.77 8.67
C PRO A 23 23.06 -2.29 7.62
N PRO A 24 21.77 -2.47 7.96
CA PRO A 24 20.76 -3.01 7.05
C PRO A 24 20.64 -2.23 5.74
N GLU A 25 20.79 -0.90 5.76
CA GLU A 25 20.73 -0.04 4.57
C GLU A 25 21.90 -0.30 3.60
N VAL A 26 23.06 -0.72 4.12
CA VAL A 26 24.21 -1.12 3.31
C VAL A 26 23.98 -2.49 2.68
N LEU A 27 23.37 -3.42 3.44
CA LEU A 27 22.99 -4.75 2.93
C LEU A 27 21.89 -4.62 1.86
N PHE A 28 20.90 -3.77 2.10
CA PHE A 28 19.85 -3.42 1.14
C PHE A 28 20.45 -2.95 -0.18
N HIS A 29 21.30 -1.92 -0.16
CA HIS A 29 21.96 -1.43 -1.38
C HIS A 29 22.77 -2.53 -2.08
N ARG A 30 23.54 -3.33 -1.32
CA ARG A 30 24.34 -4.45 -1.88
C ARG A 30 23.47 -5.55 -2.50
N ARG A 31 22.27 -5.79 -1.97
CA ARG A 31 21.34 -6.82 -2.50
C ARG A 31 20.98 -6.54 -3.96
N PHE A 32 20.74 -5.27 -4.29
CA PHE A 32 20.48 -4.82 -5.66
C PHE A 32 21.73 -4.93 -6.55
N GLN A 33 22.92 -4.61 -6.03
CA GLN A 33 24.18 -4.77 -6.76
C GLN A 33 24.54 -6.24 -7.06
N ARG A 34 23.92 -7.18 -6.35
CA ARG A 34 24.15 -8.64 -6.48
C ARG A 34 23.04 -9.37 -7.22
N LEU A 35 22.08 -8.66 -7.82
CA LEU A 35 21.04 -9.31 -8.63
C LEU A 35 21.66 -10.11 -9.75
N ARG A 36 21.04 -11.23 -10.14
CA ARG A 36 21.65 -12.17 -11.10
C ARG A 36 21.70 -11.57 -12.50
N ARG A 37 20.60 -10.98 -12.97
CA ARG A 37 20.51 -10.38 -14.31
C ARG A 37 21.15 -9.00 -14.31
N GLN A 38 21.88 -8.69 -15.37
CA GLN A 38 22.49 -7.37 -15.55
C GLN A 38 21.43 -6.28 -15.72
N GLU A 39 20.40 -6.54 -16.51
CA GLU A 39 19.27 -5.63 -16.74
C GLU A 39 18.63 -5.21 -15.41
N ASP A 40 18.44 -6.13 -14.47
CA ASP A 40 17.88 -5.81 -13.16
C ASP A 40 18.80 -4.90 -12.31
N ARG A 41 20.13 -5.03 -12.45
CA ARG A 41 21.10 -4.17 -11.74
C ARG A 41 21.19 -2.78 -12.34
N GLU A 42 20.98 -2.67 -13.65
CA GLU A 42 20.91 -1.39 -14.35
C GLU A 42 19.62 -0.66 -14.01
N LEU A 43 18.51 -1.42 -13.95
CA LEU A 43 17.19 -0.94 -13.58
C LEU A 43 17.12 -0.52 -12.11
N TYR A 44 17.55 -1.38 -11.18
CA TYR A 44 17.51 -1.13 -9.74
C TYR A 44 18.92 -0.90 -9.19
N ARG A 45 19.27 0.36 -8.93
CA ARG A 45 20.63 0.79 -8.54
C ARG A 45 20.87 0.74 -7.04
N GLY A 46 19.89 0.28 -6.26
CA GLY A 46 19.95 0.14 -4.81
C GLY A 46 19.32 1.33 -4.08
N LYS A 47 19.76 1.59 -2.85
CA LYS A 47 19.24 2.69 -2.02
C LYS A 47 19.30 4.05 -2.76
N ALA A 48 18.19 4.78 -2.79
CA ALA A 48 18.10 6.12 -3.32
C ALA A 48 18.75 7.17 -2.38
N ASP A 49 19.32 8.22 -2.97
CA ASP A 49 19.81 9.40 -2.26
C ASP A 49 18.74 10.50 -2.34
N LEU A 50 18.01 10.71 -1.23
CA LEU A 50 16.90 11.67 -1.19
C LEU A 50 17.36 13.13 -1.37
N ASP A 51 18.63 13.45 -1.12
CA ASP A 51 19.20 14.78 -1.34
C ASP A 51 19.49 15.06 -2.82
N ARG A 52 19.40 14.04 -3.68
CA ARG A 52 19.79 14.09 -5.09
C ARG A 52 18.69 13.62 -6.05
N LEU A 53 17.43 13.64 -5.60
CA LEU A 53 16.31 13.24 -6.43
C LEU A 53 16.17 14.14 -7.67
N PRO A 54 15.99 13.57 -8.88
CA PRO A 54 15.74 14.34 -10.09
C PRO A 54 14.27 14.83 -10.13
N GLY A 55 14.02 16.03 -10.67
CA GLY A 55 12.65 16.50 -11.00
C GLY A 55 12.01 17.49 -10.03
N GLU A 56 10.66 17.59 -10.07
CA GLU A 56 9.89 18.36 -9.08
C GLU A 56 9.99 17.68 -7.71
N PRO A 57 10.13 18.44 -6.61
CA PRO A 57 10.52 17.83 -5.35
C PRO A 57 9.35 17.03 -4.76
N LEU A 58 9.51 15.71 -4.70
CA LEU A 58 8.85 14.88 -3.68
C LEU A 58 9.04 15.54 -2.30
N PRO A 59 8.08 15.36 -1.38
CA PRO A 59 8.20 15.92 -0.04
C PRO A 59 9.27 15.16 0.76
N VAL A 60 10.56 15.46 0.55
CA VAL A 60 11.71 14.73 1.11
C VAL A 60 11.58 14.54 2.62
N LYS A 61 11.21 15.60 3.35
CA LYS A 61 11.07 15.50 4.81
C LYS A 61 9.98 14.49 5.23
N LEU A 62 8.87 14.44 4.49
CA LEU A 62 7.81 13.45 4.71
C LEU A 62 8.33 12.04 4.42
N LEU A 63 9.14 11.85 3.38
CA LEU A 63 9.74 10.56 3.06
C LEU A 63 10.68 10.08 4.18
N GLU A 64 11.56 10.95 4.68
CA GLU A 64 12.44 10.62 5.81
C GLU A 64 11.66 10.21 7.07
N ASP A 65 10.59 10.96 7.38
CA ASP A 65 9.74 10.70 8.54
C ASP A 65 8.97 9.38 8.37
N LEU A 66 8.49 9.08 7.16
CA LEU A 66 7.81 7.82 6.82
C LEU A 66 8.78 6.63 6.87
N GLN A 67 9.99 6.77 6.31
CA GLN A 67 11.02 5.74 6.39
C GLN A 67 11.38 5.39 7.84
N THR A 68 11.55 6.41 8.68
CA THR A 68 11.87 6.22 10.11
C THR A 68 10.74 5.48 10.82
N MET A 69 9.49 5.93 10.60
CA MET A 69 8.30 5.32 11.20
C MET A 69 8.12 3.87 10.74
N LEU A 70 8.24 3.61 9.43
CA LEU A 70 8.08 2.27 8.86
C LEU A 70 9.12 1.29 9.39
N ASN A 71 10.40 1.67 9.43
CA ASN A 71 11.44 0.82 9.98
C ASN A 71 11.25 0.55 11.48
N ALA A 72 10.83 1.56 12.25
CA ALA A 72 10.52 1.37 13.66
C ALA A 72 9.35 0.40 13.87
N ALA A 73 8.33 0.47 13.01
CA ALA A 73 7.18 -0.42 13.09
C ALA A 73 7.48 -1.85 12.62
N LEU A 74 8.31 -2.01 11.59
CA LEU A 74 8.80 -3.30 11.10
C LEU A 74 9.66 -3.98 12.16
N ALA A 75 10.59 -3.25 12.78
CA ALA A 75 11.40 -3.75 13.89
C ALA A 75 10.58 -4.12 15.14
N GLY A 76 9.39 -3.52 15.30
CA GLY A 76 8.48 -3.76 16.41
C GLY A 76 7.37 -4.77 16.12
N GLU A 77 7.41 -5.45 14.98
CA GLU A 77 6.43 -6.50 14.68
C GLU A 77 6.47 -7.62 15.72
N GLN A 78 5.38 -8.36 15.81
CA GLN A 78 5.24 -9.45 16.77
C GLN A 78 5.23 -10.76 15.99
N ASP A 79 5.81 -11.79 16.59
CA ASP A 79 5.70 -13.14 16.09
C ASP A 79 4.23 -13.60 16.13
N VAL A 80 3.73 -14.01 14.98
CA VAL A 80 2.36 -14.50 14.79
C VAL A 80 2.49 -15.94 14.31
N PRO A 81 1.91 -16.94 15.00
CA PRO A 81 2.11 -18.35 14.67
C PRO A 81 1.80 -18.73 13.22
N GLU A 82 0.89 -18.00 12.58
CA GLU A 82 0.50 -18.21 11.19
C GLU A 82 1.45 -17.57 10.16
N HIS A 83 2.45 -16.80 10.59
CA HIS A 83 3.45 -16.20 9.71
C HIS A 83 4.55 -17.22 9.37
N ALA A 84 5.01 -17.19 8.12
CA ALA A 84 6.19 -17.90 7.69
C ALA A 84 7.44 -17.33 8.38
N ASP A 85 8.41 -18.20 8.68
CA ASP A 85 9.71 -17.77 9.18
C ASP A 85 10.35 -16.74 8.24
N HIS A 86 10.79 -15.62 8.81
CA HIS A 86 11.46 -14.56 8.05
C HIS A 86 12.59 -13.93 8.87
N ASP A 87 13.57 -13.38 8.16
CA ASP A 87 14.62 -12.57 8.77
C ASP A 87 14.06 -11.17 9.17
N PRO A 88 14.76 -10.42 10.03
CA PRO A 88 14.36 -9.06 10.41
C PRO A 88 14.15 -8.15 9.20
N PHE A 89 13.15 -7.28 9.28
CA PHE A 89 12.80 -6.39 8.19
C PHE A 89 13.66 -5.12 8.10
N HIS A 90 13.86 -4.63 6.88
CA HIS A 90 14.34 -3.28 6.60
C HIS A 90 13.63 -2.68 5.38
N PHE A 91 13.16 -1.46 5.53
CA PHE A 91 12.51 -0.68 4.49
C PHE A 91 13.40 0.46 4.00
N ASP A 92 13.51 0.62 2.68
CA ASP A 92 14.20 1.77 2.08
C ASP A 92 13.64 2.15 0.70
N TYR A 93 14.03 3.34 0.22
CA TYR A 93 13.68 3.81 -1.10
C TYR A 93 14.71 3.35 -2.14
N VAL A 94 14.27 3.00 -3.34
CA VAL A 94 15.10 2.41 -4.39
C VAL A 94 15.29 3.39 -5.54
N ASP A 95 16.55 3.64 -5.92
CA ASP A 95 16.89 4.31 -7.18
C ASP A 95 16.62 3.35 -8.35
N SER A 96 15.67 3.75 -9.21
CA SER A 96 15.15 2.95 -10.30
C SER A 96 14.66 3.82 -11.44
N ASP A 97 14.66 3.27 -12.65
CA ASP A 97 14.04 3.91 -13.82
C ASP A 97 12.55 3.53 -13.98
N GLU A 98 12.11 2.46 -13.31
CA GLU A 98 10.71 2.00 -13.34
C GLU A 98 10.01 2.09 -11.98
N PRO A 99 8.70 2.36 -11.97
CA PRO A 99 7.87 2.31 -10.77
C PRO A 99 7.64 0.85 -10.37
N ASN A 100 7.99 0.53 -9.15
CA ASN A 100 7.75 -0.77 -8.53
C ASN A 100 7.80 -0.69 -6.99
N ALA A 101 7.20 -1.69 -6.34
CA ALA A 101 7.38 -2.05 -4.94
C ALA A 101 7.90 -3.49 -4.88
N LEU A 102 8.74 -3.80 -3.89
CA LEU A 102 9.55 -5.00 -3.89
C LEU A 102 9.68 -5.60 -2.50
N ALA A 103 9.37 -6.88 -2.36
CA ALA A 103 9.78 -7.72 -1.25
C ALA A 103 10.94 -8.64 -1.65
N LEU A 104 12.06 -8.60 -0.91
CA LEU A 104 13.29 -9.35 -1.23
C LEU A 104 13.90 -9.96 0.03
N CYS A 105 14.25 -11.25 0.00
CA CYS A 105 14.99 -11.88 1.09
C CYS A 105 16.49 -12.00 0.74
N GLY A 106 17.35 -11.89 1.75
CA GLY A 106 18.79 -12.20 1.62
C GLY A 106 19.69 -11.47 2.61
N ASP A 107 20.92 -11.96 2.76
CA ASP A 107 21.94 -11.39 3.65
C ASP A 107 21.44 -11.24 5.12
N GLY A 108 20.58 -12.16 5.57
CA GLY A 108 20.02 -12.18 6.93
C GLY A 108 18.95 -11.13 7.20
N HIS A 109 18.28 -10.64 6.15
CA HIS A 109 17.21 -9.63 6.23
C HIS A 109 16.09 -9.91 5.23
N SER A 110 14.90 -9.41 5.58
CA SER A 110 13.75 -9.28 4.71
C SER A 110 13.60 -7.81 4.29
N PHE A 111 13.81 -7.49 3.03
CA PHE A 111 13.82 -6.13 2.53
C PHE A 111 12.50 -5.75 1.87
N ILE A 112 12.01 -4.55 2.15
CA ILE A 112 10.92 -3.91 1.42
C ILE A 112 11.47 -2.66 0.74
N GLY A 113 11.38 -2.61 -0.59
CA GLY A 113 11.87 -1.50 -1.41
C GLY A 113 10.73 -0.82 -2.15
N VAL A 114 10.65 0.52 -2.07
CA VAL A 114 9.74 1.32 -2.91
C VAL A 114 10.56 2.25 -3.79
N THR A 115 10.38 2.13 -5.09
CA THR A 115 11.15 2.91 -6.07
C THR A 115 10.74 4.38 -6.13
N ILE A 116 11.69 5.28 -6.43
CA ILE A 116 11.40 6.72 -6.58
C ILE A 116 10.31 6.99 -7.63
N PRO A 117 10.31 6.39 -8.83
CA PRO A 117 9.23 6.61 -9.79
C PRO A 117 7.84 6.17 -9.30
N LEU A 118 7.76 5.16 -8.41
CA LEU A 118 6.48 4.82 -7.77
C LEU A 118 6.06 5.92 -6.79
N LEU A 119 6.97 6.42 -5.94
CA LEU A 119 6.66 7.55 -5.05
C LEU A 119 6.16 8.77 -5.81
N ASP A 120 6.73 9.08 -6.98
CA ASP A 120 6.26 10.16 -7.84
C ASP A 120 4.82 9.91 -8.31
N ARG A 121 4.48 8.69 -8.74
CA ARG A 121 3.11 8.33 -9.14
C ARG A 121 2.12 8.46 -7.98
N LEU A 122 2.49 7.98 -6.79
CA LEU A 122 1.66 8.12 -5.59
C LEU A 122 1.48 9.59 -5.21
N TRP A 123 2.55 10.39 -5.19
CA TRP A 123 2.45 11.81 -4.85
C TRP A 123 1.59 12.59 -5.86
N GLN A 124 1.72 12.29 -7.15
CA GLN A 124 0.86 12.87 -8.19
C GLN A 124 -0.61 12.45 -8.00
N SER A 125 -0.87 11.18 -7.70
CA SER A 125 -2.20 10.65 -7.40
C SER A 125 -2.83 11.38 -6.21
N ALA A 126 -2.12 11.44 -5.09
CA ALA A 126 -2.53 12.14 -3.88
C ALA A 126 -2.78 13.64 -4.13
N SER A 127 -1.95 14.28 -4.94
CA SER A 127 -2.11 15.69 -5.32
C SER A 127 -3.38 15.91 -6.15
N ARG A 128 -3.66 15.03 -7.12
CA ARG A 128 -4.92 15.09 -7.91
C ARG A 128 -6.16 14.90 -7.04
N VAL A 129 -6.10 13.96 -6.08
CA VAL A 129 -7.16 13.76 -5.10
C VAL A 129 -7.34 15.01 -4.23
N ALA A 130 -6.26 15.63 -3.80
CA ALA A 130 -6.27 16.86 -3.00
C ALA A 130 -6.87 18.07 -3.72
N ASP A 131 -6.68 18.16 -5.03
CA ASP A 131 -7.24 19.23 -5.87
C ASP A 131 -8.75 19.07 -6.13
N SER A 132 -9.33 17.91 -5.81
CA SER A 132 -10.76 17.68 -5.95
C SER A 132 -11.57 18.39 -4.86
N ALA A 133 -12.34 19.40 -5.27
CA ALA A 133 -13.25 20.13 -4.37
C ALA A 133 -14.30 19.22 -3.72
N ASP A 134 -14.73 18.17 -4.42
CA ASP A 134 -15.70 17.21 -3.89
C ASP A 134 -15.08 16.31 -2.82
N VAL A 135 -13.79 15.93 -2.96
CA VAL A 135 -13.05 15.21 -1.92
C VAL A 135 -12.84 16.10 -0.70
N ALA A 136 -12.45 17.36 -0.89
CA ALA A 136 -12.34 18.31 0.21
C ALA A 136 -13.68 18.51 0.95
N THR A 137 -14.78 18.59 0.19
CA THR A 137 -16.14 18.69 0.75
C THR A 137 -16.55 17.43 1.51
N LEU A 138 -16.22 16.24 0.98
CA LEU A 138 -16.48 14.96 1.62
C LEU A 138 -15.78 14.86 2.98
N LEU A 139 -14.50 15.25 3.04
CA LEU A 139 -13.71 15.22 4.27
C LEU A 139 -14.14 16.31 5.26
N ASN A 140 -14.85 17.34 4.78
CA ASN A 140 -15.43 18.42 5.58
C ASN A 140 -14.43 18.98 6.62
N MET A 141 -13.23 19.29 6.14
CA MET A 141 -12.13 19.76 6.96
C MET A 141 -12.42 21.18 7.45
N GLN A 142 -12.40 21.36 8.77
CA GLN A 142 -12.52 22.69 9.39
C GLN A 142 -11.19 23.04 10.04
N LEU A 143 -10.47 23.96 9.41
CA LEU A 143 -9.16 24.38 9.90
C LEU A 143 -9.31 25.57 10.85
N SER A 144 -8.61 25.53 11.97
CA SER A 144 -8.29 26.71 12.79
C SER A 144 -7.33 27.65 12.07
N GLU A 145 -7.15 28.86 12.58
CA GLU A 145 -6.21 29.84 12.00
C GLU A 145 -4.75 29.37 12.07
N ALA A 146 -4.35 28.71 13.17
CA ALA A 146 -3.02 28.12 13.32
C ALA A 146 -2.79 26.97 12.33
N GLU A 147 -3.82 26.12 12.10
CA GLU A 147 -3.73 25.02 11.14
C GLU A 147 -3.66 25.51 9.70
N ARG A 148 -4.39 26.58 9.35
CA ARG A 148 -4.32 27.22 8.03
C ARG A 148 -2.95 27.80 7.71
N THR A 149 -2.22 28.24 8.74
CA THR A 149 -0.90 28.87 8.59
C THR A 149 0.21 27.83 8.37
N SER A 150 0.01 26.59 8.84
CA SER A 150 0.98 25.49 8.66
C SER A 150 0.78 24.73 7.34
N MET A 151 -0.45 24.31 7.06
CA MET A 151 -0.81 23.62 5.81
C MET A 151 -2.24 23.93 5.41
N ASN A 152 -2.46 24.25 4.14
CA ASN A 152 -3.81 24.40 3.59
C ASN A 152 -4.52 23.03 3.46
N VAL A 153 -5.80 23.05 3.10
CA VAL A 153 -6.63 21.84 3.00
C VAL A 153 -6.04 20.86 1.98
N GLN A 154 -5.65 21.33 0.80
CA GLN A 154 -5.09 20.51 -0.27
C GLN A 154 -3.80 19.81 0.18
N GLN A 155 -2.86 20.55 0.78
CA GLN A 155 -1.62 19.98 1.30
C GLN A 155 -1.89 18.88 2.33
N ARG A 156 -2.88 19.08 3.22
CA ARG A 156 -3.23 18.07 4.23
C ARG A 156 -3.82 16.81 3.61
N ILE A 157 -4.69 16.97 2.61
CA ILE A 157 -5.27 15.83 1.88
C ILE A 157 -4.16 15.08 1.13
N ALA A 158 -3.28 15.79 0.41
CA ALA A 158 -2.18 15.18 -0.33
C ALA A 158 -1.26 14.38 0.60
N VAL A 159 -0.84 14.97 1.73
CA VAL A 159 -0.01 14.26 2.73
C VAL A 159 -0.74 13.06 3.33
N GLY A 160 -2.02 13.20 3.67
CA GLY A 160 -2.82 12.11 4.24
C GLY A 160 -3.01 10.95 3.27
N VAL A 161 -3.38 11.25 2.02
CA VAL A 161 -3.60 10.23 0.98
C VAL A 161 -2.29 9.54 0.61
N PHE A 162 -1.23 10.30 0.34
CA PHE A 162 0.10 9.75 0.02
C PHE A 162 0.63 8.82 1.12
N ARG A 163 0.49 9.23 2.40
CA ARG A 163 0.87 8.40 3.54
C ARG A 163 0.11 7.07 3.55
N LEU A 164 -1.20 7.10 3.33
CA LEU A 164 -2.02 5.88 3.33
C LEU A 164 -1.74 4.99 2.11
N GLU A 165 -1.47 5.56 0.94
CA GLU A 165 -1.04 4.83 -0.26
C GLU A 165 0.29 4.10 0.01
N LEU A 166 1.31 4.80 0.53
CA LEU A 166 2.60 4.19 0.83
C LEU A 166 2.49 3.10 1.91
N LEU A 167 1.73 3.35 2.99
CA LEU A 167 1.51 2.36 4.04
C LEU A 167 0.84 1.10 3.50
N PHE A 168 -0.15 1.25 2.62
CA PHE A 168 -0.83 0.11 2.00
C PHE A 168 0.15 -0.73 1.18
N ILE A 169 0.97 -0.10 0.33
CA ILE A 169 1.98 -0.79 -0.48
C ILE A 169 3.01 -1.51 0.39
N VAL A 170 3.53 -0.85 1.44
CA VAL A 170 4.52 -1.47 2.32
C VAL A 170 3.92 -2.67 3.07
N LEU A 171 2.66 -2.58 3.51
CA LEU A 171 1.97 -3.71 4.13
C LEU A 171 1.66 -4.84 3.15
N HIS A 172 1.40 -4.51 1.88
CA HIS A 172 1.24 -5.48 0.81
C HIS A 172 2.53 -6.28 0.60
N GLU A 173 3.68 -5.60 0.43
CA GLU A 173 5.00 -6.24 0.31
C GLU A 173 5.39 -7.02 1.57
N TRP A 174 5.12 -6.47 2.74
CA TRP A 174 5.33 -7.17 4.01
C TRP A 174 4.52 -8.48 4.05
N THR A 175 3.26 -8.46 3.58
CA THR A 175 2.43 -9.66 3.51
C THR A 175 3.04 -10.73 2.63
N HIS A 176 3.64 -10.37 1.49
CA HIS A 176 4.32 -11.35 0.66
C HIS A 176 5.44 -12.07 1.40
N VAL A 177 6.16 -11.41 2.30
CA VAL A 177 7.17 -12.05 3.13
C VAL A 177 6.52 -12.93 4.19
N VAL A 178 5.64 -12.37 5.02
CA VAL A 178 5.09 -13.10 6.19
C VAL A 178 4.11 -14.21 5.82
N HIS A 179 3.53 -14.21 4.64
CA HIS A 179 2.71 -15.32 4.13
C HIS A 179 3.51 -16.28 3.22
N GLY A 180 4.83 -16.08 3.09
CA GLY A 180 5.71 -16.96 2.32
C GLY A 180 5.46 -16.93 0.81
N HIS A 181 4.96 -15.81 0.28
CA HIS A 181 4.79 -15.60 -1.16
C HIS A 181 6.13 -15.32 -1.86
N VAL A 182 7.12 -14.80 -1.12
CA VAL A 182 8.49 -14.60 -1.62
C VAL A 182 9.31 -15.86 -1.41
N ARG A 183 9.94 -16.38 -2.47
CA ARG A 183 10.91 -17.46 -2.33
C ARG A 183 12.29 -16.89 -1.99
N PRO A 184 13.08 -17.56 -1.12
CA PRO A 184 14.47 -17.14 -0.84
C PRO A 184 15.35 -17.05 -2.09
N ASP A 185 15.01 -17.83 -3.12
CA ASP A 185 15.78 -17.96 -4.36
C ASP A 185 15.19 -17.15 -5.52
N ASP A 186 14.06 -16.46 -5.32
CA ASP A 186 13.41 -15.70 -6.40
C ASP A 186 14.31 -14.53 -6.80
N ALA A 187 14.95 -14.72 -7.94
CA ALA A 187 15.60 -13.66 -8.70
C ALA A 187 14.59 -12.92 -9.60
N GLY A 188 13.31 -13.30 -9.55
CA GLY A 188 12.24 -12.70 -10.32
C GLY A 188 11.57 -11.58 -9.55
N PHE A 189 11.69 -10.36 -10.05
CA PHE A 189 10.93 -9.21 -9.58
C PHE A 189 9.51 -9.30 -10.14
N ALA A 190 8.53 -9.57 -9.28
CA ALA A 190 7.14 -9.20 -9.58
C ALA A 190 7.11 -7.68 -9.75
N ASN A 191 6.40 -7.19 -10.78
CA ASN A 191 6.23 -5.76 -10.97
C ASN A 191 4.81 -5.37 -10.58
N GLU A 192 4.69 -4.62 -9.49
CA GLU A 192 3.42 -4.24 -8.87
C GLU A 192 2.63 -3.21 -9.69
N VAL A 193 3.30 -2.50 -10.61
CA VAL A 193 2.73 -1.33 -11.31
C VAL A 193 2.59 -1.57 -12.82
N LEU A 194 3.55 -2.26 -13.44
CA LEU A 194 3.55 -2.54 -14.86
C LEU A 194 2.72 -3.77 -15.19
N ALA A 195 1.90 -3.65 -16.23
CA ALA A 195 1.09 -4.74 -16.75
C ALA A 195 1.98 -5.88 -17.29
N ARG A 196 1.88 -7.08 -16.72
CA ARG A 196 2.55 -8.30 -17.22
C ARG A 196 1.57 -9.46 -17.41
N ASN A 197 1.77 -10.21 -18.50
CA ASN A 197 0.87 -11.28 -18.97
C ASN A 197 1.55 -12.67 -18.94
N ASP A 198 2.47 -12.88 -18.00
CA ASP A 198 3.21 -14.13 -17.77
C ASP A 198 2.92 -14.76 -16.39
N GLY A 199 1.85 -14.31 -15.73
CA GLY A 199 1.34 -14.82 -14.46
C GLY A 199 0.30 -15.93 -14.60
N ASN A 200 -0.39 -16.23 -13.49
CA ASN A 200 -1.43 -17.26 -13.39
C ASN A 200 -2.39 -16.98 -12.22
N ILE A 201 -3.46 -17.76 -12.11
CA ILE A 201 -4.48 -17.61 -11.08
C ILE A 201 -3.92 -17.75 -9.66
N GLU A 202 -2.97 -18.66 -9.45
CA GLU A 202 -2.34 -18.84 -8.15
C GLU A 202 -1.51 -17.62 -7.73
N GLN A 203 -0.85 -16.97 -8.68
CA GLN A 203 -0.18 -15.70 -8.44
C GLN A 203 -1.18 -14.60 -8.11
N GLN A 204 -2.22 -14.44 -8.92
CA GLN A 204 -3.28 -13.45 -8.67
C GLN A 204 -3.98 -13.65 -7.31
N ALA A 205 -4.10 -14.90 -6.86
CA ALA A 205 -4.61 -15.24 -5.53
C ALA A 205 -3.65 -14.77 -4.42
N ARG A 206 -2.33 -14.91 -4.58
CA ARG A 206 -1.33 -14.37 -3.63
C ARG A 206 -1.37 -12.85 -3.55
N GLU A 207 -1.53 -12.17 -4.69
CA GLU A 207 -1.71 -10.70 -4.74
C GLU A 207 -2.99 -10.28 -4.02
N SER A 208 -4.08 -11.02 -4.22
CA SER A 208 -5.37 -10.75 -3.55
C SER A 208 -5.32 -11.00 -2.04
N ASP A 209 -4.51 -11.97 -1.61
CA ASP A 209 -4.24 -12.24 -0.19
C ASP A 209 -3.43 -11.10 0.44
N ALA A 210 -2.37 -10.65 -0.24
CA ALA A 210 -1.58 -9.49 0.16
C ALA A 210 -2.43 -8.22 0.29
N ASP A 211 -3.30 -7.93 -0.68
CA ASP A 211 -4.26 -6.83 -0.62
C ASP A 211 -5.19 -6.93 0.60
N GLY A 212 -5.73 -8.12 0.85
CA GLY A 212 -6.66 -8.37 1.95
C GLY A 212 -6.01 -8.19 3.33
N TYR A 213 -4.81 -8.72 3.51
CA TYR A 213 -4.07 -8.63 4.78
C TYR A 213 -3.52 -7.22 5.02
N ALA A 214 -3.04 -6.54 3.97
CA ALA A 214 -2.67 -5.13 4.05
C ALA A 214 -3.87 -4.27 4.46
N ALA A 215 -5.05 -4.51 3.89
CA ALA A 215 -6.27 -3.81 4.28
C ALA A 215 -6.63 -4.05 5.76
N TYR A 216 -6.50 -5.29 6.25
CA TYR A 216 -6.73 -5.61 7.66
C TYR A 216 -5.81 -4.78 8.57
N HIS A 217 -4.48 -4.83 8.34
CA HIS A 217 -3.52 -4.10 9.18
C HIS A 217 -3.63 -2.59 9.04
N MET A 218 -3.99 -2.08 7.85
CA MET A 218 -4.28 -0.65 7.67
C MET A 218 -5.44 -0.21 8.54
N LEU A 219 -6.57 -0.91 8.50
CA LEU A 219 -7.74 -0.57 9.30
C LEU A 219 -7.46 -0.68 10.80
N GLU A 220 -6.76 -1.72 11.24
CA GLU A 220 -6.31 -1.83 12.63
C GLU A 220 -5.45 -0.63 13.04
N ASN A 221 -4.47 -0.24 12.22
CA ASN A 221 -3.56 0.85 12.57
C ASN A 221 -4.22 2.24 12.56
N ILE A 222 -5.11 2.53 11.59
CA ILE A 222 -5.73 3.86 11.48
C ILE A 222 -6.97 4.01 12.37
N ILE A 223 -7.63 2.92 12.77
CA ILE A 223 -8.82 2.97 13.63
C ILE A 223 -8.48 2.70 15.10
N ASN A 224 -7.77 1.61 15.39
CA ASN A 224 -7.44 1.17 16.75
C ASN A 224 -6.02 1.53 17.17
N GLY A 225 -5.16 1.78 16.20
CA GLY A 225 -3.73 1.84 16.39
C GLY A 225 -3.13 3.24 16.46
N PRO A 226 -1.80 3.28 16.55
CA PRO A 226 -1.02 4.50 16.73
C PRO A 226 -1.09 5.48 15.53
N GLU A 227 -1.35 5.01 14.31
CA GLU A 227 -1.50 5.91 13.15
C GLU A 227 -2.76 6.78 13.24
N ARG A 228 -3.78 6.36 14.00
CA ARG A 228 -5.02 7.12 14.16
C ARG A 228 -4.74 8.58 14.52
N ALA A 229 -3.91 8.82 15.54
CA ALA A 229 -3.65 10.16 16.04
C ALA A 229 -2.99 11.05 14.97
N HIS A 230 -2.08 10.47 14.19
CA HIS A 230 -1.40 11.18 13.11
C HIS A 230 -2.39 11.56 12.00
N VAL A 231 -3.15 10.58 11.47
CA VAL A 231 -4.10 10.83 10.36
C VAL A 231 -5.21 11.79 10.79
N VAL A 232 -5.74 11.66 12.01
CA VAL A 232 -6.72 12.60 12.58
C VAL A 232 -6.15 14.02 12.68
N SER A 233 -4.88 14.17 13.05
CA SER A 233 -4.22 15.46 13.15
C SER A 233 -3.95 16.10 11.79
N VAL A 234 -3.38 15.33 10.85
CA VAL A 234 -3.07 15.81 9.49
C VAL A 234 -4.35 16.30 8.80
N LEU A 235 -5.43 15.52 8.88
CA LEU A 235 -6.70 15.83 8.25
C LEU A 235 -7.62 16.73 9.09
N ALA A 236 -7.12 17.31 10.19
CA ALA A 236 -7.85 18.24 11.06
C ALA A 236 -9.24 17.71 11.47
N MET A 237 -9.28 16.48 11.98
CA MET A 237 -10.50 15.79 12.42
C MET A 237 -10.65 15.74 13.96
N GLY A 238 -9.76 16.40 14.70
CA GLY A 238 -9.66 16.27 16.16
C GLY A 238 -10.88 16.77 16.94
N ASP A 239 -11.67 17.67 16.37
CA ASP A 239 -12.90 18.22 16.93
C ASP A 239 -14.14 17.36 16.66
N LYS A 240 -14.04 16.40 15.73
CA LYS A 240 -15.13 15.51 15.34
C LYS A 240 -15.34 14.40 16.37
N THR A 241 -16.57 13.89 16.48
CA THR A 241 -16.85 12.72 17.31
C THR A 241 -16.11 11.49 16.80
N VAL A 242 -15.87 10.51 17.67
CA VAL A 242 -15.17 9.26 17.33
C VAL A 242 -15.83 8.56 16.12
N ASP A 243 -17.17 8.44 16.12
CA ASP A 243 -17.93 7.82 15.02
C ASP A 243 -17.73 8.54 13.68
N VAL A 244 -17.61 9.87 13.70
CA VAL A 244 -17.37 10.66 12.48
C VAL A 244 -15.92 10.49 12.03
N GLN A 245 -14.96 10.52 12.96
CA GLN A 245 -13.56 10.26 12.65
C GLN A 245 -13.37 8.88 12.01
N GLU A 246 -13.96 7.83 12.58
CA GLU A 246 -13.83 6.46 12.04
C GLU A 246 -14.39 6.33 10.62
N LYS A 247 -15.54 6.97 10.33
CA LYS A 247 -16.10 7.01 8.97
C LYS A 247 -15.17 7.75 8.00
N LEU A 248 -14.62 8.88 8.41
CA LEU A 248 -13.70 9.65 7.58
C LEU A 248 -12.37 8.93 7.36
N LEU A 249 -11.83 8.25 8.38
CA LEU A 249 -10.64 7.41 8.26
C LEU A 249 -10.88 6.25 7.27
N LEU A 250 -12.04 5.59 7.35
CA LEU A 250 -12.43 4.57 6.38
C LEU A 250 -12.57 5.15 4.96
N CYS A 251 -13.18 6.33 4.81
CA CYS A 251 -13.21 7.04 3.52
C CYS A 251 -11.79 7.30 2.99
N CYS A 252 -10.88 7.79 3.83
CA CYS A 252 -9.51 8.12 3.44
C CYS A 252 -8.74 6.87 3.00
N PHE A 253 -8.92 5.75 3.71
CA PHE A 253 -8.35 4.46 3.30
C PHE A 253 -8.86 4.02 1.92
N ILE A 254 -10.19 4.03 1.71
CA ILE A 254 -10.80 3.66 0.42
C ILE A 254 -10.32 4.59 -0.70
N ILE A 255 -10.23 5.90 -0.42
CA ILE A 255 -9.74 6.89 -1.38
C ILE A 255 -8.29 6.62 -1.76
N ALA A 256 -7.42 6.39 -0.78
CA ALA A 256 -6.00 6.13 -1.01
C ALA A 256 -5.80 4.86 -1.84
N VAL A 257 -6.43 3.75 -1.48
CA VAL A 257 -6.27 2.49 -2.24
C VAL A 257 -6.86 2.61 -3.65
N ALA A 258 -8.02 3.24 -3.80
CA ALA A 258 -8.59 3.46 -5.14
C ALA A 258 -7.68 4.35 -6.00
N ALA A 259 -7.12 5.41 -5.41
CA ALA A 259 -6.24 6.32 -6.10
C ALA A 259 -4.95 5.62 -6.54
N TYR A 260 -4.36 4.81 -5.67
CA TYR A 260 -3.25 3.91 -5.99
C TYR A 260 -3.57 2.97 -7.16
N LEU A 261 -4.68 2.23 -7.10
CA LEU A 261 -5.07 1.29 -8.18
C LEU A 261 -5.28 2.01 -9.52
N PHE A 262 -5.65 3.29 -9.51
CA PHE A 262 -5.77 4.11 -10.71
C PHE A 262 -4.42 4.60 -11.28
N THR A 263 -3.32 4.43 -10.54
CA THR A 263 -1.94 4.67 -11.03
C THR A 263 -1.32 3.46 -11.73
N CYS A 264 -1.89 2.26 -11.53
CA CYS A 264 -1.46 1.05 -12.20
C CYS A 264 -1.77 1.12 -13.70
N GLU A 265 -0.93 0.49 -14.51
CA GLU A 265 -1.15 0.50 -15.96
C GLU A 265 -2.44 -0.24 -16.35
N PRO A 266 -3.27 0.34 -17.24
CA PRO A 266 -4.44 -0.35 -17.74
C PRO A 266 -4.09 -1.65 -18.47
N GLN A 267 -4.88 -2.69 -18.20
CA GLN A 267 -4.77 -3.98 -18.89
C GLN A 267 -6.06 -4.26 -19.67
N GLU A 268 -5.89 -4.64 -20.95
CA GLU A 268 -7.01 -5.13 -21.76
C GLU A 268 -7.47 -6.48 -21.20
N VAL A 269 -8.63 -6.47 -20.54
CA VAL A 269 -9.17 -7.67 -19.91
C VAL A 269 -10.20 -8.35 -20.81
N ASN A 270 -9.96 -9.62 -21.08
CA ASN A 270 -10.89 -10.50 -21.79
C ASN A 270 -10.69 -11.95 -21.33
N SER A 271 -11.45 -12.88 -21.91
CA SER A 271 -11.41 -14.30 -21.52
C SER A 271 -10.09 -15.01 -21.86
N GLU A 272 -9.27 -14.44 -22.74
CA GLU A 272 -7.95 -14.96 -23.10
C GLU A 272 -6.86 -14.41 -22.19
N THR A 273 -6.91 -13.12 -21.84
CA THR A 273 -5.84 -12.43 -21.10
C THR A 273 -5.96 -12.53 -19.59
N ALA A 274 -7.19 -12.50 -19.04
CA ALA A 274 -7.42 -12.36 -17.58
C ALA A 274 -6.70 -13.42 -16.73
N TYR A 275 -6.56 -14.64 -17.24
CA TYR A 275 -5.92 -15.77 -16.55
C TYR A 275 -4.40 -15.69 -16.51
N THR A 276 -3.80 -14.80 -17.29
CA THR A 276 -2.34 -14.70 -17.51
C THR A 276 -1.71 -13.51 -16.80
N PHE A 277 -2.50 -12.66 -16.14
CA PHE A 277 -1.95 -11.52 -15.43
C PHE A 277 -1.20 -11.97 -14.16
N GLN A 278 -0.16 -11.21 -13.79
CA GLN A 278 0.49 -11.36 -12.49
C GLN A 278 -0.44 -10.93 -11.36
N HIS A 279 -1.20 -9.86 -11.59
CA HIS A 279 -2.18 -9.30 -10.66
C HIS A 279 -3.60 -9.45 -11.20
N PRO A 280 -4.62 -9.61 -10.35
CA PRO A 280 -5.99 -9.46 -10.83
C PRO A 280 -6.20 -8.06 -11.42
N PRO A 281 -7.11 -7.88 -12.39
CA PRO A 281 -7.51 -6.56 -12.86
C PRO A 281 -7.92 -5.67 -11.69
N GLN A 282 -7.62 -4.37 -11.78
CA GLN A 282 -7.80 -3.42 -10.68
C GLN A 282 -9.23 -3.39 -10.13
N ALA A 283 -10.24 -3.55 -11.00
CA ALA A 283 -11.64 -3.64 -10.59
C ALA A 283 -11.94 -4.90 -9.74
N LEU A 284 -11.30 -6.03 -10.04
CA LEU A 284 -11.41 -7.26 -9.24
C LEU A 284 -10.63 -7.12 -7.94
N ARG A 285 -9.40 -6.58 -7.95
CA ARG A 285 -8.62 -6.28 -6.72
C ARG A 285 -9.45 -5.44 -5.75
N MET A 286 -10.04 -4.34 -6.23
CA MET A 286 -10.88 -3.48 -5.39
C MET A 286 -12.11 -4.21 -4.85
N ASN A 287 -12.76 -5.05 -5.66
CA ASN A 287 -13.91 -5.84 -5.19
C ASN A 287 -13.52 -6.81 -4.05
N LEU A 288 -12.39 -7.52 -4.19
CA LEU A 288 -11.90 -8.45 -3.18
C LEU A 288 -11.44 -7.70 -1.92
N LEU A 289 -10.70 -6.61 -2.07
CA LEU A 289 -10.28 -5.76 -0.96
C LEU A 289 -11.49 -5.23 -0.17
N MET A 290 -12.55 -4.79 -0.86
CA MET A 290 -13.76 -4.34 -0.19
C MET A 290 -14.52 -5.45 0.54
N LYS A 291 -14.39 -6.72 0.14
CA LYS A 291 -14.87 -7.84 0.96
C LYS A 291 -14.09 -7.94 2.25
N SER A 292 -12.76 -7.84 2.21
CA SER A 292 -11.90 -7.84 3.41
C SER A 292 -12.22 -6.67 4.34
N VAL A 293 -12.39 -5.47 3.81
CA VAL A 293 -12.82 -4.27 4.57
C VAL A 293 -14.18 -4.50 5.24
N LYS A 294 -15.16 -5.04 4.51
CA LYS A 294 -16.49 -5.32 5.07
C LYS A 294 -16.45 -6.37 6.19
N THR A 295 -15.64 -7.41 6.02
CA THR A 295 -15.41 -8.43 7.04
C THR A 295 -14.80 -7.83 8.29
N TRP A 296 -13.75 -7.01 8.13
CA TRP A 296 -13.14 -6.30 9.25
C TRP A 296 -14.14 -5.41 9.98
N CYS A 297 -14.91 -4.60 9.26
CA CYS A 297 -15.95 -3.76 9.84
C CYS A 297 -17.00 -4.59 10.58
N TYR A 298 -17.44 -5.72 10.02
CA TYR A 298 -18.40 -6.60 10.67
C TYR A 298 -17.87 -7.15 12.01
N GLN A 299 -16.59 -7.54 12.04
CA GLN A 299 -15.95 -8.12 13.22
C GLN A 299 -15.63 -7.08 14.30
N ASN A 300 -15.20 -5.88 13.89
CA ASN A 300 -14.57 -4.92 14.80
C ASN A 300 -15.38 -3.63 15.02
N ARG A 301 -16.23 -3.24 14.06
CA ARG A 301 -16.94 -1.95 14.04
C ARG A 301 -18.28 -2.03 13.30
N GLN A 302 -19.30 -2.59 13.96
CA GLN A 302 -20.64 -2.78 13.41
C GLN A 302 -21.24 -1.50 12.78
N THR A 303 -21.00 -0.33 13.38
CA THR A 303 -21.47 0.97 12.87
C THR A 303 -20.88 1.33 11.49
N LEU A 304 -19.62 0.96 11.23
CA LEU A 304 -18.99 1.12 9.93
C LEU A 304 -19.52 0.09 8.93
N HIS A 305 -19.79 -1.14 9.37
CA HIS A 305 -20.38 -2.18 8.53
C HIS A 305 -21.77 -1.77 8.01
N GLU A 306 -22.61 -1.25 8.89
CA GLU A 306 -23.96 -0.75 8.54
C GLU A 306 -23.90 0.47 7.63
N TRP A 307 -22.89 1.33 7.81
CA TRP A 307 -22.71 2.52 6.98
C TRP A 307 -22.17 2.20 5.57
N LEU A 308 -21.23 1.24 5.45
CA LEU A 308 -20.55 0.89 4.20
C LEU A 308 -21.45 0.06 3.25
N THR A 309 -22.51 0.70 2.79
CA THR A 309 -23.42 0.16 1.77
C THR A 309 -22.88 0.46 0.35
N LEU A 310 -23.57 -0.06 -0.68
CA LEU A 310 -23.15 0.10 -2.07
C LEU A 310 -23.09 1.57 -2.51
N GLN A 311 -24.05 2.40 -2.08
CA GLN A 311 -24.17 3.79 -2.53
C GLN A 311 -23.00 4.67 -2.02
N PRO A 312 -22.65 4.68 -0.71
CA PRO A 312 -21.45 5.36 -0.22
C PRO A 312 -20.18 4.90 -0.93
N PHE A 313 -20.03 3.58 -1.15
CA PHE A 313 -18.87 3.04 -1.85
C PHE A 313 -18.76 3.54 -3.29
N GLN A 314 -19.84 3.44 -4.07
CA GLN A 314 -19.86 3.94 -5.46
C GLN A 314 -19.59 5.45 -5.53
N ARG A 315 -20.11 6.21 -4.56
CA ARG A 315 -19.82 7.65 -4.47
C ARG A 315 -18.32 7.89 -4.27
N LEU A 316 -17.67 7.17 -3.36
CA LEU A 316 -16.22 7.29 -3.15
C LEU A 316 -15.44 6.95 -4.42
N MET A 317 -15.74 5.81 -5.05
CA MET A 317 -15.05 5.40 -6.29
C MET A 317 -15.19 6.42 -7.41
N ASN A 318 -16.40 6.96 -7.62
CA ASN A 318 -16.63 7.97 -8.65
C ASN A 318 -15.87 9.27 -8.39
N LEU A 319 -15.76 9.69 -7.12
CA LEU A 319 -15.01 10.88 -6.74
C LEU A 319 -13.52 10.73 -7.04
N VAL A 320 -12.95 9.59 -6.67
CA VAL A 320 -11.52 9.29 -6.90
C VAL A 320 -11.23 9.13 -8.38
N ALA A 321 -12.09 8.43 -9.14
CA ALA A 321 -11.92 8.25 -10.58
C ALA A 321 -11.94 9.61 -11.30
N THR A 322 -12.89 10.48 -10.94
CA THR A 322 -12.97 11.85 -11.49
C THR A 322 -11.71 12.66 -11.17
N ALA A 323 -11.18 12.53 -9.95
CA ALA A 323 -9.98 13.26 -9.53
C ALA A 323 -8.71 12.76 -10.24
N THR A 324 -8.55 11.43 -10.37
CA THR A 324 -7.31 10.81 -10.86
C THR A 324 -7.20 10.77 -12.38
N TRP A 325 -8.31 10.50 -13.09
CA TRP A 325 -8.35 10.34 -14.54
C TRP A 325 -9.06 11.48 -15.28
N GLY A 326 -9.66 12.43 -14.54
CA GLY A 326 -10.57 13.41 -15.11
C GLY A 326 -11.92 12.80 -15.51
N MET A 327 -12.82 13.61 -16.09
CA MET A 327 -14.19 13.14 -16.40
C MET A 327 -14.28 12.03 -17.46
N ASN A 328 -13.21 11.75 -18.20
CA ASN A 328 -13.22 10.86 -19.38
C ASN A 328 -12.19 9.71 -19.34
N GLY A 329 -11.33 9.60 -18.32
CA GLY A 329 -10.21 8.63 -18.34
C GLY A 329 -10.49 7.28 -17.65
N GLY A 330 -11.75 6.99 -17.31
CA GLY A 330 -12.15 5.74 -16.64
C GLY A 330 -12.67 4.63 -17.57
N ASP A 331 -12.34 4.70 -18.86
CA ASP A 331 -12.83 3.73 -19.85
C ASP A 331 -12.31 2.33 -19.55
N ASP A 332 -11.03 2.16 -19.22
CA ASP A 332 -10.43 0.87 -18.89
C ASP A 332 -11.10 0.21 -17.67
N TRP A 333 -11.38 0.99 -16.62
CA TRP A 333 -12.10 0.51 -15.44
C TRP A 333 -13.53 0.08 -15.76
N SER A 334 -14.19 0.85 -16.62
CA SER A 334 -15.55 0.55 -17.08
C SER A 334 -15.58 -0.72 -17.93
N GLU A 335 -14.54 -0.96 -18.72
CA GLU A 335 -14.34 -2.19 -19.48
C GLU A 335 -14.06 -3.38 -18.59
N GLN A 336 -13.22 -3.22 -17.55
CA GLN A 336 -13.02 -4.28 -16.56
C GLN A 336 -14.31 -4.65 -15.84
N ILE A 337 -15.09 -3.66 -15.40
CA ILE A 337 -16.41 -3.91 -14.79
C ILE A 337 -17.33 -4.63 -15.79
N ARG A 338 -17.31 -4.25 -17.07
CA ARG A 338 -18.15 -4.88 -18.09
C ARG A 338 -17.77 -6.35 -18.28
N PHE A 339 -16.47 -6.64 -18.37
CA PHE A 339 -15.97 -8.01 -18.46
C PHE A 339 -16.34 -8.82 -17.22
N LEU A 340 -16.08 -8.31 -16.00
CA LEU A 340 -16.37 -9.01 -14.74
C LEU A 340 -17.88 -9.30 -14.54
N LYS A 341 -18.76 -8.60 -15.25
CA LYS A 341 -20.22 -8.86 -15.28
C LYS A 341 -20.65 -9.84 -16.37
N SER A 342 -19.76 -10.20 -17.30
CA SER A 342 -20.01 -11.21 -18.32
C SER A 342 -19.90 -12.64 -17.74
N PRO A 343 -20.46 -13.67 -18.39
CA PRO A 343 -20.30 -15.06 -17.95
C PRO A 343 -18.85 -15.49 -17.76
N ASP A 344 -17.97 -15.13 -18.70
CA ASP A 344 -16.55 -15.49 -18.64
C ASP A 344 -15.82 -14.77 -17.51
N GLY A 345 -16.12 -13.48 -17.31
CA GLY A 345 -15.52 -12.70 -16.23
C GLY A 345 -16.00 -13.14 -14.84
N MET A 346 -17.26 -13.55 -14.70
CA MET A 346 -17.75 -14.15 -13.45
C MET A 346 -17.06 -15.49 -13.15
N ALA A 347 -16.90 -16.35 -14.16
CA ALA A 347 -16.20 -17.63 -14.00
C ALA A 347 -14.71 -17.43 -13.66
N TYR A 348 -14.07 -16.42 -14.27
CA TYR A 348 -12.72 -16.01 -13.93
C TYR A 348 -12.62 -15.50 -12.47
N ALA A 349 -13.49 -14.56 -12.07
CA ALA A 349 -13.50 -14.01 -10.71
C ALA A 349 -13.73 -15.11 -9.65
N GLU A 350 -14.65 -16.05 -9.91
CA GLU A 350 -14.89 -17.21 -9.05
C GLU A 350 -13.63 -18.07 -8.89
N ARG A 351 -12.88 -18.30 -9.97
CA ARG A 351 -11.62 -19.07 -9.90
C ARG A 351 -10.55 -18.38 -9.07
N VAL A 352 -10.38 -17.06 -9.21
CA VAL A 352 -9.47 -16.29 -8.36
C VAL A 352 -9.90 -16.37 -6.90
N GLU A 353 -11.20 -16.25 -6.61
CA GLU A 353 -11.72 -16.35 -5.24
C GLU A 353 -11.52 -17.75 -4.62
N VAL A 354 -11.74 -18.82 -5.39
CA VAL A 354 -11.48 -20.19 -4.93
C VAL A 354 -9.99 -20.37 -4.63
N ALA A 355 -9.11 -19.94 -5.53
CA ALA A 355 -7.67 -20.02 -5.33
C ALA A 355 -7.20 -19.18 -4.12
N LEU A 356 -7.77 -18.00 -3.91
CA LEU A 356 -7.51 -17.17 -2.73
C LEU A 356 -7.91 -17.88 -1.43
N ILE A 357 -9.09 -18.49 -1.39
CA ILE A 357 -9.54 -19.25 -0.21
C ILE A 357 -8.60 -20.44 0.07
N GLU A 358 -8.11 -21.11 -0.97
CA GLU A 358 -7.14 -22.19 -0.84
C GLU A 358 -5.78 -21.69 -0.34
N GLN A 359 -5.29 -20.56 -0.87
CA GLN A 359 -4.06 -19.90 -0.45
C GLN A 359 -4.09 -19.57 1.04
N ILE A 360 -5.15 -18.89 1.49
CA ILE A 360 -5.37 -18.53 2.89
C ILE A 360 -5.38 -19.79 3.78
N LYS A 361 -6.08 -20.86 3.36
CA LYS A 361 -6.15 -22.12 4.13
C LYS A 361 -4.81 -22.85 4.21
N GLN A 362 -3.95 -22.71 3.21
CA GLN A 362 -2.61 -23.30 3.22
C GLN A 362 -1.70 -22.55 4.19
N GLY A 363 -1.81 -21.22 4.27
CA GLY A 363 -1.11 -20.41 5.28
C GLY A 363 -1.40 -20.87 6.71
N TYR A 364 -2.66 -21.17 7.05
CA TYR A 364 -3.06 -21.65 8.40
C TYR A 364 -2.65 -23.10 8.75
N ARG A 365 -1.98 -23.84 7.86
CA ARG A 365 -1.60 -25.25 8.08
C ARG A 365 -0.11 -25.48 8.29
N ASN A 366 0.71 -24.48 8.02
CA ASN A 366 2.12 -24.46 8.42
C ASN A 366 2.22 -23.85 9.81
#